data_AF-A0A3R9DWD3-F1
#
_entry.id   AF-A0A3R9DWD3-F1
#
_cell.length_a   1.000
_cell.length_b   1.000
_cell.length_c   1.000
_cell.angle_alpha   90.00
_cell.angle_beta   90.00
_cell.angle_gamma   90.00
#
_symmetry.space_group_name_H-M   'P 1'
#
loop_
_entity.id
_entity.type
_entity.pdbx_description
1 polymer ?
#
loop_
_entity_poly.entity_id
_entity_poly.type
_entity_poly.pdbx_seq_one_letter_code
_entity_poly.pdbx_strand_id
1 'polypeptide(L)'
;MQTSRDRFLDVVRAGAILAVIAQHWVMPVLSYSDGHLATGNALATPGWWVVTWLSQVMPLVFFAGGAAGLISFRRAESTRTWLAGRIKRLMVPVLPLLAVWLVVPDFLRGLGVPPQPLQVGSAIAAQLLWFLAVYVLVVLLTPLMVAAHRRWGLKVPLVMGAAGVLVDVARFNDFGYIGYANAIFVWVAVHQLGFHYVEGRLGTLTRRGALALSAAGFGITALLVAFGPYPASMIGMPGAPVSNMSPPTVLLAFLAVGQIGLLLAFRPQLNALAARPGIGNALSWLGARFMSVYLWHMPALIVVAGVTVYGLGYETPEPGTLLWLVMAPAWFAVCGLVLLGLLRLFAHFEMQRDTGEITARTPQLVVAGLLVSGGLLGLAAHGFAPLSDGIAHGPVPWVVLATAGFLLAGKHIPVASLGTRYLGRAVAVSERAALKR
;
A
#
# COMPACT_ATOMS: atom_id res chain seq x y z
N MET A 1 2.94 29.43 13.79
CA MET A 1 2.04 28.40 14.36
C MET A 1 2.50 27.03 13.91
N GLN A 2 3.07 26.23 14.82
CA GLN A 2 3.33 24.82 14.56
C GLN A 2 1.97 24.15 14.29
N THR A 3 1.70 23.76 13.04
CA THR A 3 0.48 23.02 12.70
C THR A 3 0.47 21.74 13.52
N SER A 4 -0.39 21.70 14.53
CA SER A 4 -0.68 20.52 15.35
C SER A 4 -0.89 19.32 14.43
N ARG A 5 -0.12 18.26 14.67
CA ARG A 5 -0.22 16.99 13.95
C ARG A 5 -1.62 16.42 14.13
N ASP A 6 -2.30 16.07 13.04
CA ASP A 6 -3.64 15.49 13.09
C ASP A 6 -3.58 14.03 13.58
N ARG A 7 -3.78 13.85 14.89
CA ARG A 7 -3.75 12.55 15.57
C ARG A 7 -4.80 11.58 15.02
N PHE A 8 -5.95 12.07 14.55
CA PHE A 8 -6.97 11.22 13.97
C PHE A 8 -6.43 10.58 12.68
N LEU A 9 -5.85 11.38 11.78
CA LEU A 9 -5.24 10.84 10.56
C LEU A 9 -4.08 9.88 10.83
N ASP A 10 -3.30 10.11 11.89
CA ASP A 10 -2.26 9.15 12.32
C ASP A 10 -2.86 7.79 12.71
N VAL A 11 -3.93 7.81 13.50
CA VAL A 11 -4.64 6.58 13.91
C VAL A 11 -5.26 5.89 12.71
N VAL A 12 -5.90 6.61 11.79
CA VAL A 12 -6.50 6.02 10.58
C VAL A 12 -5.43 5.33 9.73
N ARG A 13 -4.29 5.99 9.49
CA ARG A 13 -3.20 5.42 8.69
C ARG A 13 -2.55 4.22 9.37
N ALA A 14 -2.26 4.33 10.67
CA ALA A 14 -1.68 3.24 11.45
C ALA A 14 -2.64 2.05 11.56
N GLY A 15 -3.92 2.30 11.83
CA GLY A 15 -4.96 1.29 11.88
C GLY A 15 -5.10 0.57 10.53
N ALA A 16 -5.10 1.31 9.42
CA ALA A 16 -5.16 0.72 8.09
C ALA A 16 -3.97 -0.20 7.79
N ILE A 17 -2.74 0.20 8.12
CA ILE A 17 -1.58 -0.67 7.89
C ILE A 17 -1.56 -1.89 8.83
N LEU A 18 -1.98 -1.73 10.09
CA LEU A 18 -2.05 -2.87 11.01
C LEU A 18 -3.15 -3.85 10.61
N ALA A 19 -4.31 -3.35 10.17
CA ALA A 19 -5.41 -4.18 9.71
C ALA A 19 -5.07 -4.92 8.41
N VAL A 20 -4.35 -4.32 7.46
CA VAL A 20 -3.92 -5.04 6.24
C VAL A 20 -2.91 -6.13 6.55
N ILE A 21 -1.97 -5.87 7.47
CA ILE A 21 -1.00 -6.88 7.93
C ILE A 21 -1.73 -8.02 8.63
N ALA A 22 -2.62 -7.71 9.57
CA ALA A 22 -3.37 -8.71 10.30
C ALA A 22 -4.22 -9.57 9.36
N GLN A 23 -4.89 -8.94 8.40
CA GLN A 23 -5.66 -9.66 7.40
C GLN A 23 -4.76 -10.56 6.54
N HIS A 24 -3.65 -10.05 6.00
CA HIS A 24 -2.75 -10.87 5.18
C HIS A 24 -2.05 -12.00 5.95
N TRP A 25 -1.84 -11.88 7.26
CA TRP A 25 -1.23 -12.95 8.06
C TRP A 25 -2.25 -13.99 8.54
N VAL A 26 -3.54 -13.63 8.61
CA VAL A 26 -4.66 -14.52 8.98
C VAL A 26 -5.23 -15.26 7.77
N MET A 27 -5.28 -14.61 6.62
CA MET A 27 -5.96 -15.14 5.45
C MET A 27 -5.38 -16.45 4.93
N PRO A 28 -4.06 -16.61 4.71
CA PRO A 28 -3.55 -17.79 4.02
C PRO A 28 -3.78 -19.06 4.83
N VAL A 29 -4.43 -20.05 4.19
CA VAL A 29 -4.50 -21.42 4.68
C VAL A 29 -3.59 -22.23 3.79
N LEU A 30 -2.45 -22.64 4.33
CA LEU A 30 -1.34 -23.21 3.57
C LEU A 30 -1.10 -24.65 3.98
N SER A 31 -0.93 -25.53 3.01
CA SER A 31 -0.40 -26.88 3.17
C SER A 31 0.48 -27.21 1.96
N TYR A 32 1.42 -28.12 2.15
CA TYR A 32 2.35 -28.54 1.11
C TYR A 32 2.46 -30.06 1.08
N SER A 33 2.06 -30.66 -0.03
CA SER A 33 2.10 -32.10 -0.24
C SER A 33 2.44 -32.40 -1.71
N ASP A 34 3.15 -33.51 -1.96
CA ASP A 34 3.43 -34.03 -3.32
C ASP A 34 4.02 -33.00 -4.30
N GLY A 35 4.88 -32.10 -3.81
CA GLY A 35 5.51 -31.07 -4.63
C GLY A 35 4.63 -29.84 -4.90
N HIS A 36 3.44 -29.77 -4.28
CA HIS A 36 2.44 -28.74 -4.53
C HIS A 36 2.07 -27.97 -3.26
N LEU A 37 2.18 -26.63 -3.32
CA LEU A 37 1.69 -25.73 -2.28
C LEU A 37 0.22 -25.41 -2.53
N ALA A 38 -0.67 -25.92 -1.68
CA ALA A 38 -2.06 -25.54 -1.67
C ALA A 38 -2.23 -24.19 -0.96
N THR A 39 -3.04 -23.31 -1.55
CA THR A 39 -3.34 -21.99 -0.98
C THR A 39 -4.85 -21.79 -0.87
N GLY A 40 -5.31 -21.69 0.38
CA GLY A 40 -6.68 -21.34 0.75
C GLY A 40 -6.76 -19.97 1.42
N ASN A 41 -7.98 -19.59 1.80
CA ASN A 41 -8.26 -18.31 2.42
C ASN A 41 -9.22 -18.50 3.60
N ALA A 42 -8.79 -18.18 4.82
CA ALA A 42 -9.57 -18.31 6.04
C ALA A 42 -10.85 -17.48 6.03
N LEU A 43 -10.89 -16.37 5.28
CA LEU A 43 -12.09 -15.55 5.15
C LEU A 43 -13.12 -16.17 4.20
N ALA A 44 -12.79 -17.27 3.53
CA ALA A 44 -13.74 -18.05 2.72
C ALA A 44 -14.65 -18.92 3.58
N THR A 45 -14.35 -19.07 4.88
CA THR A 45 -15.26 -19.69 5.84
C THR A 45 -16.63 -19.01 5.80
N PRO A 46 -17.75 -19.77 5.75
CA PRO A 46 -19.08 -19.20 5.63
C PRO A 46 -19.37 -18.09 6.65
N GLY A 47 -19.85 -16.95 6.15
CA GLY A 47 -20.17 -15.76 6.95
C GLY A 47 -18.98 -14.87 7.33
N TRP A 48 -17.73 -15.34 7.24
CA TRP A 48 -16.56 -14.54 7.64
C TRP A 48 -16.25 -13.39 6.68
N TRP A 49 -16.81 -13.42 5.46
CA TRP A 49 -16.73 -12.31 4.51
C TRP A 49 -17.23 -10.98 5.11
N VAL A 50 -18.09 -10.99 6.13
CA VAL A 50 -18.56 -9.76 6.79
C VAL A 50 -17.42 -8.98 7.45
N VAL A 51 -16.37 -9.68 7.90
CA VAL A 51 -15.17 -9.07 8.49
C VAL A 51 -14.55 -8.09 7.50
N THR A 52 -14.57 -8.45 6.20
CA THR A 52 -14.00 -7.65 5.11
C THR A 52 -14.64 -6.28 4.96
N TRP A 53 -15.86 -6.06 5.48
CA TRP A 53 -16.51 -4.75 5.42
C TRP A 53 -15.84 -3.74 6.34
N LEU A 54 -15.29 -4.20 7.46
CA LEU A 54 -14.53 -3.36 8.38
C LEU A 54 -13.02 -3.46 8.14
N SER A 55 -12.52 -4.64 7.76
CA SER A 55 -11.09 -4.90 7.56
C SER A 55 -10.59 -4.56 6.17
N GLN A 56 -11.44 -4.25 5.19
CA GLN A 56 -10.99 -3.71 3.91
C GLN A 56 -10.47 -2.30 4.09
N VAL A 57 -9.14 -2.15 4.12
CA VAL A 57 -8.49 -0.90 4.51
C VAL A 57 -8.29 0.09 3.39
N MET A 58 -8.36 -0.36 2.14
CA MET A 58 -8.00 0.44 0.96
C MET A 58 -8.74 1.78 0.89
N PRO A 59 -10.07 1.84 1.18
CA PRO A 59 -10.76 3.12 1.27
C PRO A 59 -10.16 4.09 2.29
N LEU A 60 -9.80 3.61 3.47
CA LEU A 60 -9.21 4.43 4.54
C LEU A 60 -7.82 4.95 4.15
N VAL A 61 -7.03 4.15 3.43
CA VAL A 61 -5.72 4.57 2.93
C VAL A 61 -5.85 5.70 1.91
N PHE A 62 -6.79 5.61 0.96
CA PHE A 62 -7.01 6.69 -0.01
C PHE A 62 -7.62 7.94 0.63
N PHE A 63 -8.55 7.79 1.57
CA PHE A 63 -9.11 8.90 2.36
C PHE A 63 -8.02 9.64 3.13
N ALA A 64 -7.22 8.93 3.92
CA ALA A 64 -6.13 9.52 4.70
C ALA A 64 -5.02 10.06 3.79
N GLY A 65 -4.76 9.40 2.66
CA GLY A 65 -3.86 9.85 1.60
C GLY A 65 -4.30 11.19 1.01
N GLY A 66 -5.60 11.38 0.78
CA GLY A 66 -6.19 12.63 0.33
C GLY A 66 -6.04 13.76 1.33
N ALA A 67 -6.45 13.52 2.58
CA ALA A 67 -6.30 14.51 3.64
C ALA A 67 -4.83 14.93 3.83
N ALA A 68 -3.92 13.97 3.99
CA ALA A 68 -2.50 14.23 4.14
C ALA A 68 -1.88 14.86 2.88
N GLY A 69 -2.35 14.44 1.69
CA GLY A 69 -1.96 14.97 0.40
C GLY A 69 -2.22 16.46 0.32
N LEU A 70 -3.47 16.88 0.57
CA LEU A 70 -3.90 18.27 0.56
C LEU A 70 -3.14 19.14 1.57
N ILE A 71 -3.00 18.68 2.82
CA ILE A 71 -2.27 19.41 3.87
C ILE A 71 -0.79 19.57 3.47
N SER A 72 -0.17 18.55 2.85
CA SER A 72 1.22 18.64 2.41
C SER A 72 1.39 19.48 1.14
N PHE A 73 0.44 19.45 0.22
CA PHE A 73 0.46 20.20 -1.02
C PHE A 73 0.35 21.70 -0.76
N ARG A 74 -0.52 22.12 0.17
CA ARG A 74 -0.67 23.52 0.61
C ARG A 74 0.59 24.12 1.24
N ARG A 75 1.44 23.27 1.84
CA ARG A 75 2.68 23.70 2.50
C ARG A 75 3.89 23.68 1.57
N ALA A 76 3.74 23.15 0.36
CA ALA A 76 4.83 23.07 -0.59
C ALA A 76 5.00 24.40 -1.34
N GLU A 77 6.26 24.76 -1.60
CA GLU A 77 6.62 25.98 -2.35
C GLU A 77 6.12 25.93 -3.80
N SER A 78 6.11 24.74 -4.41
CA SER A 78 5.64 24.54 -5.77
C SER A 78 5.12 23.12 -5.98
N THR A 79 4.26 22.96 -6.99
CA THR A 79 3.78 21.64 -7.44
C THR A 79 4.94 20.72 -7.82
N ARG A 80 5.99 21.28 -8.45
CA ARG A 80 7.21 20.56 -8.83
C ARG A 80 7.92 19.97 -7.60
N THR A 81 8.21 20.81 -6.61
CA THR A 81 8.89 20.39 -5.37
C THR A 81 8.08 19.32 -4.64
N TRP A 82 6.75 19.50 -4.58
CA TRP A 82 5.86 18.53 -3.95
C TRP A 82 5.87 17.18 -4.67
N LEU A 83 5.67 17.16 -6.00
CA LEU A 83 5.61 15.91 -6.77
C LEU A 83 6.92 15.13 -6.70
N ALA A 84 8.07 15.79 -6.90
CA ALA A 84 9.38 15.15 -6.82
C ALA A 84 9.61 14.50 -5.45
N GLY A 85 9.31 15.22 -4.36
CA GLY A 85 9.41 14.68 -3.01
C GLY A 85 8.49 13.49 -2.74
N ARG A 86 7.27 13.49 -3.32
CA ARG A 86 6.32 12.37 -3.18
C ARG A 86 6.77 11.15 -3.96
N ILE A 87 7.13 11.29 -5.23
CA ILE A 87 7.62 10.18 -6.07
C ILE A 87 8.85 9.55 -5.42
N LYS A 88 9.82 10.37 -5.01
CA LYS A 88 11.03 9.88 -4.34
C LYS A 88 10.71 9.10 -3.07
N ARG A 89 9.92 9.67 -2.16
CA ARG A 89 9.59 9.02 -0.88
C ARG A 89 8.83 7.70 -1.06
N LEU A 90 8.03 7.59 -2.13
CA LEU A 90 7.34 6.35 -2.46
C LEU A 90 8.28 5.32 -3.08
N MET A 91 9.21 5.73 -3.95
CA MET A 91 10.07 4.80 -4.68
C MET A 91 11.32 4.34 -3.92
N VAL A 92 11.91 5.17 -3.07
CA VAL A 92 13.14 4.79 -2.35
C VAL A 92 12.99 3.48 -1.55
N PRO A 93 11.90 3.25 -0.79
CA PRO A 93 11.67 1.98 -0.11
C PRO A 93 11.40 0.79 -1.04
N VAL A 94 11.00 1.05 -2.28
CA VAL A 94 10.67 0.01 -3.28
C VAL A 94 11.93 -0.56 -3.93
N LEU A 95 12.97 0.25 -4.15
CA LEU A 95 14.18 -0.20 -4.85
C LEU A 95 14.84 -1.44 -4.20
N PRO A 96 15.01 -1.53 -2.87
CA PRO A 96 15.56 -2.72 -2.24
C PRO A 96 14.65 -3.94 -2.40
N LEU A 97 13.33 -3.75 -2.36
CA LEU A 97 12.38 -4.83 -2.60
C LEU A 97 12.54 -5.38 -4.03
N LEU A 98 12.61 -4.51 -5.04
CA LEU A 98 12.83 -4.92 -6.43
C LEU A 98 14.15 -5.68 -6.58
N ALA A 99 15.23 -5.19 -5.98
CA ALA A 99 16.53 -5.84 -6.05
C ALA A 99 16.53 -7.24 -5.41
N VAL A 100 15.89 -7.39 -4.24
CA VAL A 100 15.79 -8.68 -3.55
C VAL A 100 14.95 -9.66 -4.38
N TRP A 101 13.76 -9.26 -4.81
CA TRP A 101 12.84 -10.15 -5.53
C TRP A 101 13.26 -10.47 -6.96
N LEU A 102 14.17 -9.70 -7.54
CA LEU A 102 14.78 -10.03 -8.83
C LEU A 102 15.78 -11.20 -8.74
N VAL A 103 16.30 -11.49 -7.53
CA VAL A 103 17.39 -12.47 -7.33
C VAL A 103 16.92 -13.69 -6.53
N VAL A 104 16.09 -13.48 -5.50
CA VAL A 104 15.66 -14.54 -4.58
C VAL A 104 15.01 -15.74 -5.28
N PRO A 105 14.11 -15.57 -6.27
CA PRO A 105 13.47 -16.70 -6.94
C PRO A 105 14.47 -17.64 -7.65
N ASP A 106 15.44 -17.09 -8.40
CA ASP A 106 16.50 -17.88 -9.05
C ASP A 106 17.43 -18.54 -8.02
N PHE A 107 17.78 -17.81 -6.95
CA PHE A 107 18.61 -18.35 -5.88
C PHE A 107 17.95 -19.56 -5.19
N LEU A 108 16.67 -19.45 -4.82
CA LEU A 108 15.93 -20.54 -4.20
C LEU A 108 15.72 -21.72 -5.16
N ARG A 109 15.51 -21.45 -6.45
CA ARG A 109 15.48 -22.49 -7.48
C ARG A 109 16.81 -23.26 -7.55
N GLY A 110 17.94 -22.56 -7.46
CA GLY A 110 19.27 -23.17 -7.40
C GLY A 110 19.49 -24.04 -6.16
N LEU A 111 18.78 -23.76 -5.06
CA LEU A 111 18.75 -24.60 -3.86
C LEU A 111 17.76 -25.78 -3.94
N GLY A 112 17.11 -25.99 -5.09
CA GLY A 112 16.18 -27.09 -5.32
C GLY A 112 14.74 -26.85 -4.88
N VAL A 113 14.35 -25.61 -4.56
CA VAL A 113 12.94 -25.30 -4.26
C VAL A 113 12.09 -25.49 -5.53
N PRO A 114 10.96 -26.23 -5.46
CA PRO A 114 10.13 -26.50 -6.63
C PRO A 114 9.57 -25.24 -7.30
N PRO A 115 9.27 -25.28 -8.61
CA PRO A 115 8.79 -24.10 -9.35
C PRO A 115 7.48 -23.51 -8.83
N GLN A 116 6.50 -24.34 -8.43
CA GLN A 116 5.16 -23.86 -8.07
C GLN A 116 5.14 -22.99 -6.80
N PRO A 117 5.77 -23.37 -5.67
CA PRO A 117 5.88 -22.50 -4.50
C PRO A 117 6.59 -21.17 -4.79
N LEU A 118 7.62 -21.19 -5.65
CA LEU A 118 8.33 -19.98 -6.08
C LEU A 118 7.43 -19.05 -6.88
N GLN A 119 6.67 -19.59 -7.85
CA GLN A 119 5.70 -18.82 -8.63
C GLN A 119 4.64 -18.18 -7.75
N VAL A 120 4.08 -18.93 -6.79
CA VAL A 120 3.09 -18.44 -5.84
C VAL A 120 3.66 -17.31 -4.96
N GLY A 121 4.83 -17.54 -4.35
CA GLY A 121 5.49 -16.53 -3.52
C GLY A 121 5.83 -15.25 -4.29
N SER A 122 6.41 -15.40 -5.48
CA SER A 122 6.76 -14.28 -6.37
C SER A 122 5.53 -13.50 -6.85
N ALA A 123 4.44 -14.18 -7.19
CA ALA A 123 3.20 -13.53 -7.61
C ALA A 123 2.58 -12.72 -6.45
N ILE A 124 2.47 -13.32 -5.25
CA ILE A 124 1.93 -12.66 -4.06
C ILE A 124 2.78 -11.45 -3.66
N ALA A 125 4.10 -11.58 -3.67
CA ALA A 125 5.02 -10.48 -3.36
C ALA A 125 4.92 -9.33 -4.36
N ALA A 126 4.73 -9.62 -5.65
CA ALA A 126 4.58 -8.58 -6.66
C ALA A 126 3.18 -7.95 -6.63
N GLN A 127 2.14 -8.73 -6.33
CA GLN A 127 0.75 -8.28 -6.33
C GLN A 127 0.61 -7.04 -5.45
N LEU A 128 1.22 -6.96 -4.27
CA LEU A 128 1.15 -5.78 -3.40
C LEU A 128 1.59 -4.46 -4.08
N LEU A 129 2.36 -4.50 -5.17
CA LEU A 129 2.79 -3.30 -5.89
C LEU A 129 1.65 -2.60 -6.63
N TRP A 130 0.52 -3.28 -6.90
CA TRP A 130 -0.63 -2.70 -7.60
C TRP A 130 -1.15 -1.45 -6.87
N PHE A 131 -1.27 -1.50 -5.54
CA PHE A 131 -1.77 -0.38 -4.75
C PHE A 131 -0.85 0.83 -4.89
N LEU A 132 0.47 0.60 -4.78
CA LEU A 132 1.43 1.67 -4.87
C LEU A 132 1.40 2.32 -6.25
N ALA A 133 1.26 1.51 -7.29
CA ALA A 133 1.13 2.00 -8.66
C ALA A 133 -0.09 2.92 -8.84
N VAL A 134 -1.25 2.50 -8.35
CA VAL A 134 -2.48 3.32 -8.36
C VAL A 134 -2.32 4.57 -7.49
N TYR A 135 -1.69 4.44 -6.32
CA TYR A 135 -1.45 5.56 -5.41
C TYR A 135 -0.55 6.62 -6.04
N VAL A 136 0.47 6.23 -6.83
CA VAL A 136 1.29 7.16 -7.61
C VAL A 136 0.43 7.94 -8.61
N LEU A 137 -0.51 7.28 -9.32
CA LEU A 137 -1.43 7.98 -10.22
C LEU A 137 -2.31 8.99 -9.48
N VAL A 138 -2.84 8.63 -8.31
CA VAL A 138 -3.61 9.55 -7.47
C VAL A 138 -2.75 10.73 -6.99
N VAL A 139 -1.48 10.50 -6.67
CA VAL A 139 -0.52 11.58 -6.35
C VAL A 139 -0.30 12.50 -7.56
N LEU A 140 -0.15 11.96 -8.77
CA LEU A 140 -0.02 12.77 -9.99
C LEU A 140 -1.28 13.61 -10.26
N LEU A 141 -2.47 13.05 -9.99
CA LEU A 141 -3.75 13.74 -10.15
C LEU A 141 -4.02 14.78 -9.06
N THR A 142 -3.30 14.74 -7.93
CA THR A 142 -3.58 15.59 -6.76
C THR A 142 -3.62 17.08 -7.10
N PRO A 143 -2.68 17.70 -7.85
CA PRO A 143 -2.75 19.13 -8.16
C PRO A 143 -4.02 19.52 -8.92
N LEU A 144 -4.43 18.71 -9.91
CA LEU A 144 -5.67 18.90 -10.67
C LEU A 144 -6.89 18.76 -9.75
N MET A 145 -6.86 17.75 -8.89
CA MET A 145 -7.92 17.45 -7.93
C MET A 145 -8.06 18.53 -6.86
N VAL A 146 -6.98 19.21 -6.46
CA VAL A 146 -7.03 20.37 -5.56
C VAL A 146 -7.69 21.56 -6.25
N ALA A 147 -7.33 21.85 -7.51
CA ALA A 147 -7.97 22.90 -8.29
C ALA A 147 -9.47 22.61 -8.50
N ALA A 148 -9.81 21.36 -8.83
CA ALA A 148 -11.18 20.92 -9.00
C ALA A 148 -11.99 21.03 -7.70
N HIS A 149 -11.41 20.61 -6.57
CA HIS A 149 -12.04 20.70 -5.26
C HIS A 149 -12.40 22.14 -4.88
N ARG A 150 -11.50 23.08 -5.12
CA ARG A 150 -11.74 24.51 -4.84
C ARG A 150 -12.86 25.10 -5.71
N ARG A 151 -12.97 24.65 -6.96
CA ARG A 151 -13.94 25.18 -7.91
C ARG A 151 -15.33 24.54 -7.79
N TRP A 152 -15.40 23.25 -7.51
CA TRP A 152 -16.64 22.47 -7.60
C TRP A 152 -17.01 21.71 -6.33
N GLY A 153 -16.14 21.66 -5.31
CA GLY A 153 -16.42 21.02 -4.03
C GLY A 153 -16.93 19.58 -4.17
N LEU A 154 -18.08 19.29 -3.55
CA LEU A 154 -18.69 17.96 -3.52
C LEU A 154 -19.09 17.42 -4.89
N LYS A 155 -19.20 18.26 -5.94
CA LYS A 155 -19.49 17.78 -7.29
C LYS A 155 -18.36 16.88 -7.81
N VAL A 156 -17.12 17.07 -7.36
CA VAL A 156 -15.98 16.26 -7.81
C VAL A 156 -16.13 14.78 -7.42
N PRO A 157 -16.25 14.41 -6.11
CA PRO A 157 -16.46 13.01 -5.75
C PRO A 157 -17.77 12.44 -6.30
N LEU A 158 -18.82 13.25 -6.48
CA LEU A 158 -20.08 12.79 -7.09
C LEU A 158 -19.90 12.41 -8.57
N VAL A 159 -19.22 13.24 -9.36
CA VAL A 159 -18.92 12.94 -10.78
C VAL A 159 -18.01 11.72 -10.90
N MET A 160 -17.01 11.60 -10.03
CA MET A 160 -16.14 10.42 -10.00
C MET A 160 -16.92 9.15 -9.63
N GLY A 161 -17.83 9.24 -8.65
CA GLY A 161 -18.72 8.14 -8.29
C GLY A 161 -19.66 7.75 -9.45
N ALA A 162 -20.26 8.72 -10.13
CA ALA A 162 -21.13 8.48 -11.29
C ALA A 162 -20.35 7.84 -12.45
N ALA A 163 -19.15 8.31 -12.75
CA ALA A 163 -18.25 7.67 -13.72
C ALA A 163 -17.93 6.23 -13.30
N GLY A 164 -17.74 5.98 -12.00
CA GLY A 164 -17.50 4.64 -11.49
C GLY A 164 -18.68 3.68 -11.64
N VAL A 165 -19.91 4.19 -11.47
CA VAL A 165 -21.13 3.43 -11.79
C VAL A 165 -21.19 3.10 -13.28
N LEU A 166 -20.89 4.06 -14.17
CA LEU A 166 -20.89 3.81 -15.61
C LEU A 166 -19.85 2.75 -16.01
N VAL A 167 -18.69 2.76 -15.38
CA VAL A 167 -17.66 1.73 -15.58
C VAL A 167 -18.15 0.36 -15.10
N ASP A 168 -18.79 0.27 -13.94
CA ASP A 168 -19.37 -0.98 -13.47
C ASP A 168 -20.52 -1.46 -14.37
N VAL A 169 -21.37 -0.57 -14.87
CA VAL A 169 -22.38 -0.93 -15.87
C VAL A 169 -21.72 -1.49 -17.13
N ALA A 170 -20.74 -0.79 -17.71
CA ALA A 170 -20.06 -1.25 -18.91
C ALA A 170 -19.33 -2.58 -18.69
N ARG A 171 -18.66 -2.77 -17.53
CA ARG A 171 -17.91 -4.00 -17.26
C ARG A 171 -18.82 -5.23 -17.10
N PHE A 172 -20.02 -5.04 -16.56
CA PHE A 172 -21.01 -6.11 -16.40
C PHE A 172 -21.84 -6.37 -17.66
N ASN A 173 -21.65 -5.56 -18.72
CA ASN A 173 -22.27 -5.71 -20.04
C ASN A 173 -21.16 -5.83 -21.12
N ASP A 174 -20.36 -6.90 -21.04
CA ASP A 174 -19.37 -7.33 -22.05
C ASP A 174 -18.00 -6.61 -22.10
N PHE A 175 -17.79 -5.52 -21.38
CA PHE A 175 -16.50 -4.80 -21.39
C PHE A 175 -15.65 -5.04 -20.13
N GLY A 176 -15.42 -6.29 -19.74
CA GLY A 176 -14.79 -6.64 -18.45
C GLY A 176 -13.51 -5.85 -18.10
N TYR A 177 -12.62 -5.61 -19.06
CA TYR A 177 -11.38 -4.86 -18.85
C TYR A 177 -11.58 -3.37 -18.53
N ILE A 178 -12.71 -2.76 -18.93
CA ILE A 178 -13.00 -1.35 -18.59
C ILE A 178 -13.08 -1.14 -17.08
N GLY A 179 -13.37 -2.20 -16.32
CA GLY A 179 -13.42 -2.18 -14.87
C GLY A 179 -12.16 -1.61 -14.23
N TYR A 180 -10.98 -1.78 -14.82
CA TYR A 180 -9.74 -1.22 -14.28
C TYR A 180 -9.74 0.32 -14.22
N ALA A 181 -10.57 1.01 -15.01
CA ALA A 181 -10.76 2.46 -14.89
C ALA A 181 -11.30 2.87 -13.50
N ASN A 182 -12.00 1.98 -12.78
CA ASN A 182 -12.45 2.23 -11.41
C ASN A 182 -11.30 2.31 -10.41
N ALA A 183 -10.11 1.79 -10.72
CA ALA A 183 -8.92 2.08 -9.93
C ALA A 183 -8.58 3.58 -9.91
N ILE A 184 -9.05 4.37 -10.87
CA ILE A 184 -8.93 5.82 -10.81
C ILE A 184 -10.20 6.42 -10.22
N PHE A 185 -11.37 6.15 -10.79
CA PHE A 185 -12.60 6.85 -10.39
C PHE A 185 -12.99 6.61 -8.93
N VAL A 186 -13.01 5.36 -8.47
CA VAL A 186 -13.39 5.01 -7.09
C VAL A 186 -12.38 5.58 -6.10
N TRP A 187 -11.09 5.36 -6.34
CA TRP A 187 -10.06 5.78 -5.40
C TRP A 187 -9.84 7.30 -5.38
N VAL A 188 -10.00 8.00 -6.51
CA VAL A 188 -10.02 9.47 -6.55
C VAL A 188 -11.26 10.03 -5.85
N ALA A 189 -12.44 9.40 -5.99
CA ALA A 189 -13.63 9.81 -5.25
C ALA A 189 -13.42 9.71 -3.72
N VAL A 190 -12.88 8.59 -3.25
CA VAL A 190 -12.57 8.40 -1.82
C VAL A 190 -11.45 9.34 -1.35
N HIS A 191 -10.44 9.58 -2.18
CA HIS A 191 -9.38 10.56 -1.91
C HIS A 191 -9.93 11.98 -1.74
N GLN A 192 -10.93 12.37 -2.55
CA GLN A 192 -11.64 13.66 -2.41
C GLN A 192 -12.43 13.77 -1.10
N LEU A 193 -12.94 12.66 -0.54
CA LEU A 193 -13.53 12.69 0.81
C LEU A 193 -12.49 13.14 1.85
N GLY A 194 -11.21 12.76 1.67
CA GLY A 194 -10.09 13.25 2.48
C GLY A 194 -9.93 14.78 2.40
N PHE A 195 -10.19 15.39 1.24
CA PHE A 195 -10.15 16.84 1.09
C PHE A 195 -11.30 17.51 1.84
N HIS A 196 -12.51 16.94 1.74
CA HIS A 196 -13.68 17.39 2.47
C HIS A 196 -13.57 17.19 3.99
N TYR A 197 -12.72 16.27 4.46
CA TYR A 197 -12.37 16.17 5.88
C TYR A 197 -11.54 17.38 6.34
N VAL A 198 -10.58 17.85 5.52
CA VAL A 198 -9.69 18.96 5.87
C VAL A 198 -10.34 20.32 5.69
N GLU A 199 -11.06 20.53 4.58
CA GLU A 199 -11.59 21.85 4.18
C GLU A 199 -13.13 21.92 4.17
N GLY A 200 -13.82 20.79 4.34
CA GLY A 200 -15.28 20.69 4.21
C GLY A 200 -15.98 20.35 5.52
N ARG A 201 -17.28 20.07 5.40
CA ARG A 201 -18.15 19.73 6.54
C ARG A 201 -17.89 18.35 7.15
N LEU A 202 -17.15 17.48 6.44
CA LEU A 202 -16.93 16.10 6.88
C LEU A 202 -16.10 16.06 8.17
N GLY A 203 -15.09 16.92 8.29
CA GLY A 203 -14.26 17.03 9.50
C GLY A 203 -14.97 17.67 10.70
N THR A 204 -16.14 18.27 10.50
CA THR A 204 -16.91 18.98 11.54
C THR A 204 -18.24 18.29 11.85
N LEU A 205 -18.46 17.07 11.36
CA LEU A 205 -19.69 16.33 11.65
C LEU A 205 -19.84 16.08 13.16
N THR A 206 -21.07 16.21 13.65
CA THR A 206 -21.43 15.73 14.98
C THR A 206 -21.38 14.21 15.02
N ARG A 207 -21.25 13.62 16.21
CA ARG A 207 -21.28 12.14 16.35
C ARG A 207 -22.53 11.52 15.71
N ARG A 208 -23.70 12.16 15.86
CA ARG A 208 -24.95 11.71 15.21
C ARG A 208 -24.87 11.79 13.69
N GLY A 209 -24.34 12.88 13.14
CA GLY A 209 -24.16 13.02 11.69
C GLY A 209 -23.16 12.00 11.13
N ALA A 210 -22.08 11.72 11.85
CA ALA A 210 -21.09 10.71 11.48
C ALA A 210 -21.68 9.28 11.53
N LEU A 211 -22.50 8.96 12.54
CA LEU A 211 -23.23 7.69 12.60
C LEU A 211 -24.27 7.56 11.49
N ALA A 212 -25.00 8.63 11.16
CA ALA A 212 -25.93 8.63 10.03
C ALA A 212 -25.20 8.40 8.70
N LEU A 213 -24.04 9.03 8.51
CA LEU A 213 -23.17 8.79 7.36
C LEU A 213 -22.69 7.33 7.31
N SER A 214 -22.30 6.78 8.46
CA SER A 214 -21.90 5.37 8.58
C SER A 214 -23.02 4.42 8.19
N ALA A 215 -24.21 4.63 8.75
CA ALA A 215 -25.40 3.83 8.48
C ALA A 215 -25.81 3.92 7.01
N ALA A 216 -25.75 5.11 6.40
CA ALA A 216 -26.03 5.28 4.98
C ALA A 216 -25.01 4.54 4.10
N GLY A 217 -23.70 4.68 4.38
CA GLY A 217 -22.65 4.02 3.61
C GLY A 217 -22.73 2.49 3.68
N PHE A 218 -22.83 1.91 4.89
CA PHE A 218 -22.99 0.46 5.05
C PHE A 218 -24.36 -0.04 4.58
N GLY A 219 -25.42 0.75 4.75
CA GLY A 219 -26.75 0.42 4.25
C GLY A 219 -26.80 0.33 2.73
N ILE A 220 -26.26 1.32 2.02
CA ILE A 220 -26.14 1.27 0.55
C ILE A 220 -25.25 0.10 0.13
N THR A 221 -24.14 -0.13 0.81
CA THR A 221 -23.27 -1.30 0.57
C THR A 221 -24.06 -2.60 0.67
N ALA A 222 -24.87 -2.76 1.72
CA ALA A 222 -25.71 -3.94 1.92
C ALA A 222 -26.78 -4.10 0.84
N LEU A 223 -27.43 -3.01 0.44
CA LEU A 223 -28.41 -3.03 -0.65
C LEU A 223 -27.76 -3.44 -1.98
N LEU A 224 -26.56 -2.93 -2.28
CA LEU A 224 -25.83 -3.29 -3.49
C LEU A 224 -25.33 -4.74 -3.46
N VAL A 225 -24.96 -5.29 -2.31
CA VAL A 225 -24.64 -6.72 -2.17
C VAL A 225 -25.90 -7.58 -2.32
N ALA A 226 -27.02 -7.17 -1.72
CA ALA A 226 -28.25 -7.97 -1.70
C ALA A 226 -28.99 -7.99 -3.04
N PHE A 227 -28.98 -6.87 -3.77
CA PHE A 227 -29.79 -6.68 -4.99
C PHE A 227 -28.96 -6.36 -6.23
N GLY A 228 -27.67 -6.10 -6.09
CA GLY A 228 -26.77 -5.78 -7.19
C GLY A 228 -25.87 -6.94 -7.60
N PRO A 229 -25.05 -6.77 -8.66
CA PRO A 229 -24.13 -7.79 -9.17
C PRO A 229 -22.85 -7.93 -8.32
N TYR A 230 -22.84 -7.41 -7.10
CA TYR A 230 -21.62 -7.28 -6.30
C TYR A 230 -21.47 -8.43 -5.31
N PRO A 231 -20.28 -9.04 -5.20
CA PRO A 231 -20.04 -10.09 -4.21
C PRO A 231 -20.07 -9.51 -2.78
N ALA A 232 -20.45 -10.35 -1.82
CA ALA A 232 -20.52 -9.97 -0.41
C ALA A 232 -19.14 -9.70 0.22
N SER A 233 -18.08 -10.32 -0.31
CA SER A 233 -16.71 -10.10 0.14
C SER A 233 -16.12 -8.82 -0.48
N MET A 234 -15.51 -7.97 0.35
CA MET A 234 -14.85 -6.74 -0.08
C MET A 234 -13.44 -6.98 -0.59
N ILE A 235 -12.98 -8.24 -0.65
CA ILE A 235 -11.67 -8.66 -1.16
C ILE A 235 -11.85 -9.76 -2.22
N GLY A 236 -10.78 -10.09 -2.94
CA GLY A 236 -10.78 -11.26 -3.82
C GLY A 236 -10.89 -12.55 -3.02
N MET A 237 -11.79 -13.44 -3.44
CA MET A 237 -11.97 -14.77 -2.85
C MET A 237 -11.57 -15.83 -3.88
N PRO A 238 -10.91 -16.93 -3.47
CA PRO A 238 -10.62 -18.04 -4.37
C PRO A 238 -11.90 -18.57 -5.03
N GLY A 239 -11.87 -18.77 -6.35
CA GLY A 239 -13.00 -19.31 -7.12
C GLY A 239 -14.16 -18.35 -7.38
N ALA A 240 -14.15 -17.11 -6.83
CA ALA A 240 -15.19 -16.14 -7.12
C ALA A 240 -15.02 -15.52 -8.52
N PRO A 241 -16.08 -15.45 -9.35
CA PRO A 241 -15.97 -14.92 -10.72
C PRO A 241 -15.75 -13.40 -10.74
N VAL A 242 -16.16 -12.70 -9.68
CA VAL A 242 -16.07 -11.25 -9.56
C VAL A 242 -15.41 -10.90 -8.23
N SER A 243 -14.49 -9.93 -8.25
CA SER A 243 -13.95 -9.29 -7.06
C SER A 243 -14.38 -7.84 -6.98
N ASN A 244 -14.64 -7.34 -5.76
CA ASN A 244 -14.81 -5.92 -5.53
C ASN A 244 -13.49 -5.13 -5.63
N MET A 245 -12.32 -5.79 -5.60
CA MET A 245 -11.00 -5.14 -5.52
C MET A 245 -10.16 -5.19 -6.79
N SER A 246 -10.41 -6.19 -7.64
CA SER A 246 -9.60 -6.43 -8.84
C SER A 246 -10.50 -6.84 -10.01
N PRO A 247 -11.00 -5.88 -10.80
CA PRO A 247 -10.85 -4.43 -10.63
C PRO A 247 -11.82 -3.82 -9.58
N PRO A 248 -11.50 -2.65 -8.98
CA PRO A 248 -12.35 -1.99 -7.98
C PRO A 248 -13.79 -1.76 -8.46
N THR A 249 -14.77 -1.99 -7.59
CA THR A 249 -16.18 -1.64 -7.83
C THR A 249 -16.56 -0.34 -7.14
N VAL A 250 -17.61 0.32 -7.62
CA VAL A 250 -18.20 1.51 -6.97
C VAL A 250 -18.71 1.20 -5.57
N LEU A 251 -19.03 -0.06 -5.28
CA LEU A 251 -19.42 -0.53 -3.96
C LEU A 251 -18.38 -0.13 -2.89
N LEU A 252 -17.09 -0.15 -3.22
CA LEU A 252 -16.02 0.27 -2.30
C LEU A 252 -16.06 1.76 -1.95
N ALA A 253 -16.65 2.62 -2.79
CA ALA A 253 -16.86 4.02 -2.45
C ALA A 253 -17.92 4.19 -1.36
N PHE A 254 -19.00 3.41 -1.41
CA PHE A 254 -20.04 3.40 -0.36
C PHE A 254 -19.52 2.76 0.93
N LEU A 255 -18.73 1.70 0.81
CA LEU A 255 -18.00 1.12 1.94
C LEU A 255 -17.11 2.17 2.61
N ALA A 256 -16.37 2.96 1.83
CA ALA A 256 -15.56 4.07 2.31
C ALA A 256 -16.38 5.05 3.15
N VAL A 257 -17.54 5.47 2.65
CA VAL A 257 -18.45 6.38 3.36
C VAL A 257 -18.88 5.79 4.69
N GLY A 258 -19.21 4.48 4.70
CA GLY A 258 -19.57 3.73 5.90
C GLY A 258 -18.46 3.73 6.96
N GLN A 259 -17.25 3.34 6.54
CA GLN A 259 -16.06 3.26 7.39
C GLN A 259 -15.60 4.63 7.89
N ILE A 260 -15.58 5.65 7.03
CA ILE A 260 -15.20 7.02 7.39
C ILE A 260 -16.20 7.59 8.40
N GLY A 261 -17.51 7.41 8.16
CA GLY A 261 -18.55 7.82 9.11
C GLY A 261 -18.36 7.17 10.48
N LEU A 262 -18.07 5.87 10.50
CA LEU A 262 -17.80 5.13 11.73
C LEU A 262 -16.60 5.70 12.48
N LEU A 263 -15.47 5.89 11.82
CA LEU A 263 -14.25 6.43 12.44
C LEU A 263 -14.45 7.86 12.95
N LEU A 264 -15.17 8.70 12.20
CA LEU A 264 -15.49 10.05 12.63
C LEU A 264 -16.39 10.07 13.87
N ALA A 265 -17.33 9.12 13.99
CA ALA A 265 -18.17 8.99 15.18
C ALA A 265 -17.38 8.64 16.45
N PHE A 266 -16.23 7.96 16.30
CA PHE A 266 -15.30 7.63 17.37
C PHE A 266 -14.06 8.55 17.44
N ARG A 267 -14.03 9.65 16.68
CA ARG A 267 -12.88 10.56 16.61
C ARG A 267 -12.40 11.06 17.98
N PRO A 268 -13.28 11.48 18.93
CA PRO A 268 -12.83 11.89 20.27
C PRO A 268 -12.08 10.78 21.01
N GLN A 269 -12.58 9.54 20.95
CA GLN A 269 -12.00 8.37 21.61
C GLN A 269 -10.66 7.99 20.96
N LEU A 270 -10.59 8.00 19.63
CA LEU A 270 -9.36 7.74 18.88
C LEU A 270 -8.29 8.80 19.19
N ASN A 271 -8.68 10.07 19.29
CA ASN A 271 -7.76 11.16 19.67
C ASN A 271 -7.28 11.04 21.12
N ALA A 272 -8.16 10.64 22.04
CA ALA A 272 -7.80 10.40 23.44
C ALA A 272 -6.83 9.22 23.58
N LEU A 273 -7.04 8.15 22.79
CA LEU A 273 -6.15 7.01 22.72
C LEU A 273 -4.77 7.41 22.17
N ALA A 274 -4.74 8.17 21.07
CA ALA A 274 -3.51 8.67 20.45
C ALA A 274 -2.76 9.69 21.31
N ALA A 275 -3.44 10.33 22.28
CA ALA A 275 -2.81 11.24 23.24
C ALA A 275 -1.95 10.50 24.29
N ARG A 276 -2.15 9.18 24.48
CA ARG A 276 -1.33 8.39 25.40
C ARG A 276 0.11 8.31 24.88
N PRO A 277 1.15 8.63 25.67
CA PRO A 277 2.53 8.73 25.18
C PRO A 277 3.03 7.47 24.45
N GLY A 278 2.76 6.28 24.99
CA GLY A 278 3.16 5.02 24.36
C GLY A 278 2.52 4.81 22.98
N ILE A 279 1.23 5.12 22.85
CA ILE A 279 0.51 4.99 21.58
C ILE A 279 0.95 6.07 20.59
N GLY A 280 1.06 7.33 21.02
CA GLY A 280 1.57 8.41 20.18
C GLY A 280 2.97 8.13 19.63
N ASN A 281 3.85 7.54 20.44
CA ASN A 281 5.18 7.10 20.02
C ASN A 281 5.10 5.96 19.00
N ALA A 282 4.28 4.94 19.25
CA ALA A 282 4.07 3.83 18.31
C ALA A 282 3.51 4.31 16.96
N LEU A 283 2.50 5.19 16.97
CA LEU A 283 1.93 5.81 15.77
C LEU A 283 2.98 6.63 14.99
N SER A 284 3.86 7.34 15.70
CA SER A 284 4.97 8.08 15.10
C SER A 284 6.00 7.17 14.45
N TRP A 285 6.39 6.11 15.16
CA TRP A 285 7.35 5.11 14.69
C TRP A 285 6.82 4.39 13.44
N LEU A 286 5.56 3.98 13.46
CA LEU A 286 4.89 3.29 12.36
C LEU A 286 4.62 4.24 11.20
N GLY A 287 4.18 5.47 11.47
CA GLY A 287 3.93 6.47 10.44
C GLY A 287 5.19 6.87 9.66
N ALA A 288 6.35 6.87 10.31
CA ALA A 288 7.65 7.10 9.69
C ALA A 288 8.14 5.91 8.85
N ARG A 289 7.64 4.69 9.13
CA ARG A 289 8.02 3.43 8.48
C ARG A 289 6.93 2.81 7.63
N PHE A 290 5.89 3.59 7.32
CA PHE A 290 4.66 3.08 6.72
C PHE A 290 4.94 2.35 5.40
N MET A 291 5.83 2.88 4.57
CA MET A 291 6.17 2.27 3.29
C MET A 291 7.01 1.01 3.43
N SER A 292 8.04 1.00 4.28
CA SER A 292 8.79 -0.24 4.51
C SER A 292 7.93 -1.33 5.13
N VAL A 293 7.12 -0.99 6.14
CA VAL A 293 6.19 -1.96 6.77
C VAL A 293 5.23 -2.53 5.72
N TYR A 294 4.67 -1.67 4.86
CA TYR A 294 3.81 -2.10 3.75
C TYR A 294 4.53 -3.01 2.75
N LEU A 295 5.77 -2.72 2.37
CA LEU A 295 6.46 -3.51 1.35
C LEU A 295 6.97 -4.86 1.88
N TRP A 296 7.36 -4.92 3.16
CA TRP A 296 8.04 -6.08 3.74
C TRP A 296 7.14 -7.06 4.50
N HIS A 297 5.88 -6.71 4.81
CA HIS A 297 5.00 -7.62 5.57
C HIS A 297 4.62 -8.91 4.83
N MET A 298 4.44 -8.86 3.49
CA MET A 298 4.21 -10.06 2.67
C MET A 298 5.49 -10.88 2.49
N PRO A 299 6.66 -10.29 2.17
CA PRO A 299 7.93 -11.01 2.23
C PRO A 299 8.19 -11.70 3.57
N ALA A 300 7.86 -11.06 4.70
CA ALA A 300 7.97 -11.67 6.02
C ALA A 300 7.09 -12.94 6.13
N LEU A 301 5.84 -12.85 5.69
CA LEU A 301 4.93 -13.99 5.64
C LEU A 301 5.45 -15.11 4.71
N ILE A 302 5.98 -14.76 3.54
CA ILE A 302 6.51 -15.73 2.58
C ILE A 302 7.74 -16.45 3.14
N VAL A 303 8.63 -15.73 3.85
CA VAL A 303 9.77 -16.35 4.55
C VAL A 303 9.27 -17.33 5.62
N VAL A 304 8.31 -16.91 6.45
CA VAL A 304 7.75 -17.79 7.49
C VAL A 304 7.07 -19.02 6.88
N ALA A 305 6.25 -18.84 5.85
CA ALA A 305 5.59 -19.93 5.13
C ALA A 305 6.60 -20.87 4.46
N GLY A 306 7.63 -20.33 3.81
CA GLY A 306 8.69 -21.13 3.19
C GLY A 306 9.48 -21.97 4.20
N VAL A 307 9.77 -21.42 5.39
CA VAL A 307 10.45 -22.18 6.45
C VAL A 307 9.53 -23.20 7.09
N THR A 308 8.31 -22.80 7.47
CA THR A 308 7.41 -23.64 8.26
C THR A 308 6.64 -24.65 7.41
N VAL A 309 5.91 -24.18 6.39
CA VAL A 309 5.04 -25.02 5.56
C VAL A 309 5.88 -25.91 4.64
N TYR A 310 6.81 -25.30 3.89
CA TYR A 310 7.66 -26.05 2.97
C TYR A 310 8.81 -26.77 3.69
N GLY A 311 9.52 -26.08 4.59
CA GLY A 311 10.72 -26.64 5.25
C GLY A 311 10.45 -27.61 6.40
N LEU A 312 9.38 -27.39 7.18
CA LEU A 312 9.06 -28.20 8.38
C LEU A 312 7.78 -29.04 8.20
N GLY A 313 7.09 -28.95 7.06
CA GLY A 313 5.84 -29.67 6.82
C GLY A 313 4.67 -29.19 7.68
N TYR A 314 4.69 -27.93 8.13
CA TYR A 314 3.59 -27.35 8.89
C TYR A 314 2.37 -27.15 7.99
N GLU A 315 1.23 -27.71 8.39
CA GLU A 315 -0.05 -27.42 7.77
C GLU A 315 -0.83 -26.42 8.62
N THR A 316 -1.40 -25.43 7.96
CA THR A 316 -2.22 -24.43 8.65
C THR A 316 -3.48 -25.11 9.19
N PRO A 317 -3.75 -25.03 10.51
CA PRO A 317 -4.96 -25.60 11.08
C PRO A 317 -6.22 -25.04 10.43
N GLU A 318 -7.29 -25.82 10.42
CA GLU A 318 -8.56 -25.41 9.84
C GLU A 318 -9.07 -24.11 10.50
N PRO A 319 -9.40 -23.06 9.72
CA PRO A 319 -9.86 -21.78 10.23
C PRO A 319 -11.06 -21.92 11.17
N GLY A 320 -11.00 -21.25 12.32
CA GLY A 320 -12.09 -21.27 13.31
C GLY A 320 -12.01 -22.42 14.33
N THR A 321 -11.08 -23.38 14.16
CA THR A 321 -10.80 -24.38 15.21
C THR A 321 -10.04 -23.77 16.39
N LEU A 322 -10.12 -24.42 17.56
CA LEU A 322 -9.36 -24.01 18.75
C LEU A 322 -7.85 -24.01 18.48
N LEU A 323 -7.35 -25.01 17.74
CA LEU A 323 -5.95 -25.10 17.36
C LEU A 323 -5.52 -23.89 16.53
N TRP A 324 -6.32 -23.50 15.53
CA TRP A 324 -6.05 -22.31 14.73
C TRP A 324 -5.97 -21.03 15.58
N LEU A 325 -6.90 -20.85 16.52
CA LEU A 325 -6.93 -19.70 17.42
C LEU A 325 -5.71 -19.63 18.35
N VAL A 326 -5.28 -20.78 18.88
CA VAL A 326 -4.10 -20.86 19.77
C VAL A 326 -2.80 -20.66 18.99
N MET A 327 -2.73 -21.12 17.74
CA MET A 327 -1.55 -20.97 16.90
C MET A 327 -1.41 -19.57 16.27
N ALA A 328 -2.51 -18.85 16.08
CA ALA A 328 -2.51 -17.52 15.47
C ALA A 328 -1.56 -16.52 16.19
N PRO A 329 -1.57 -16.36 17.53
CA PRO A 329 -0.61 -15.49 18.21
C PRO A 329 0.85 -15.84 17.93
N ALA A 330 1.20 -17.13 17.90
CA ALA A 330 2.55 -17.59 17.59
C ALA A 330 2.93 -17.27 16.13
N TRP A 331 2.02 -17.52 15.19
CA TRP A 331 2.18 -17.18 13.78
C TRP A 331 2.44 -15.69 13.57
N PHE A 332 1.63 -14.83 14.20
CA PHE A 332 1.82 -13.38 14.19
C PHE A 332 3.13 -12.94 14.81
N ALA A 333 3.54 -13.55 15.93
CA ALA A 333 4.79 -13.22 16.60
C ALA A 333 5.98 -13.54 15.69
N VAL A 334 6.01 -14.72 15.06
CA VAL A 334 7.10 -15.12 14.16
C VAL A 334 7.14 -14.23 12.92
N CYS A 335 6.00 -13.96 12.28
CA CYS A 335 5.93 -13.02 11.15
C CYS A 335 6.39 -11.60 11.57
N GLY A 336 6.01 -11.15 12.76
CA GLY A 336 6.42 -9.88 13.34
C GLY A 336 7.93 -9.80 13.58
N LEU A 337 8.55 -10.86 14.09
CA LEU A 337 10.00 -10.94 14.29
C LEU A 337 10.76 -10.87 12.96
N VAL A 338 10.32 -11.61 11.95
CA VAL A 338 10.90 -11.57 10.60
C VAL A 338 10.74 -10.17 9.99
N LEU A 339 9.55 -9.58 10.09
CA LEU A 339 9.30 -8.22 9.62
C LEU A 339 10.23 -7.21 10.31
N LEU A 340 10.38 -7.28 11.64
CA LEU A 340 11.29 -6.40 12.38
C LEU A 340 12.75 -6.60 11.94
N GLY A 341 13.16 -7.83 11.65
CA GLY A 341 14.48 -8.14 11.08
C GLY A 341 14.69 -7.47 9.71
N LEU A 342 13.73 -7.63 8.80
CA LEU A 342 13.74 -7.00 7.47
C LEU A 342 13.77 -5.47 7.57
N LEU A 343 12.94 -4.89 8.44
CA LEU A 343 12.92 -3.44 8.66
C LEU A 343 14.26 -2.92 9.19
N ARG A 344 14.96 -3.68 10.06
CA ARG A 344 16.30 -3.32 10.53
C ARG A 344 17.33 -3.38 9.40
N LEU A 345 17.27 -4.42 8.57
CA LEU A 345 18.18 -4.61 7.44
C LEU A 345 18.05 -3.47 6.41
N PHE A 346 16.82 -3.06 6.11
CA PHE A 346 16.54 -2.05 5.08
C PHE A 346 16.27 -0.64 5.65
N ALA A 347 16.44 -0.42 6.96
CA ALA A 347 16.19 0.87 7.62
C ALA A 347 16.96 2.04 7.00
N HIS A 348 18.15 1.78 6.46
CA HIS A 348 19.00 2.81 5.87
C HIS A 348 18.33 3.51 4.68
N PHE A 349 17.54 2.80 3.88
CA PHE A 349 16.89 3.37 2.70
C PHE A 349 15.77 4.34 3.06
N GLU A 350 15.05 4.11 4.16
CA GLU A 350 13.92 4.96 4.57
C GLU A 350 14.36 6.20 5.37
N MET A 351 15.55 6.18 5.99
CA MET A 351 16.05 7.26 6.86
C MET A 351 16.94 8.30 6.16
N GLN A 352 17.23 8.15 4.87
CA GLN A 352 18.06 9.12 4.15
C GLN A 352 17.35 10.47 4.02
N ARG A 353 17.89 11.49 4.70
CA ARG A 353 17.45 12.88 4.56
C ARG A 353 17.78 13.40 3.18
N ASP A 354 16.85 14.17 2.62
CA ASP A 354 16.94 14.60 1.25
C ASP A 354 17.76 15.89 1.12
N THR A 355 19.01 15.79 0.67
CA THR A 355 19.99 16.91 0.65
C THR A 355 20.40 17.37 -0.75
N GLY A 356 19.55 17.17 -1.75
CA GLY A 356 19.92 17.46 -3.15
C GLY A 356 18.84 18.26 -3.88
N GLU A 357 19.26 19.03 -4.88
CA GLU A 357 18.36 19.91 -5.61
C GLU A 357 17.48 19.12 -6.60
N ILE A 358 16.23 19.58 -6.74
CA ILE A 358 15.26 19.00 -7.68
C ILE A 358 15.42 19.71 -9.02
N THR A 359 15.95 18.99 -10.02
CA THR A 359 16.20 19.53 -11.37
C THR A 359 15.09 19.20 -12.38
N ALA A 360 14.28 18.18 -12.11
CA ALA A 360 13.24 17.71 -13.02
C ALA A 360 12.08 18.72 -13.18
N ARG A 361 11.62 18.93 -14.42
CA ARG A 361 10.44 19.77 -14.73
C ARG A 361 9.13 19.04 -14.42
N THR A 362 8.03 19.76 -14.23
CA THR A 362 6.72 19.14 -13.94
C THR A 362 6.28 18.09 -14.98
N PRO A 363 6.38 18.32 -16.32
CA PRO A 363 6.02 17.29 -17.29
C PRO A 363 6.91 16.04 -17.19
N GLN A 364 8.20 16.23 -16.92
CA GLN A 364 9.14 15.13 -16.68
C GLN A 364 8.75 14.32 -15.43
N LEU A 365 8.31 14.99 -14.35
CA LEU A 365 7.82 14.32 -13.14
C LEU A 365 6.52 13.53 -13.40
N VAL A 366 5.64 14.02 -14.28
CA VAL A 366 4.44 13.28 -14.69
C VAL A 366 4.84 12.03 -15.46
N VAL A 367 5.72 12.14 -16.46
CA VAL A 367 6.25 10.99 -17.20
C VAL A 367 6.93 10.00 -16.25
N ALA A 368 7.80 10.48 -15.36
CA ALA A 368 8.46 9.68 -14.34
C ALA A 368 7.45 8.90 -13.47
N GLY A 369 6.40 9.55 -12.99
CA GLY A 369 5.35 8.90 -12.20
C GLY A 369 4.53 7.89 -13.00
N LEU A 370 4.26 8.15 -14.29
CA LEU A 370 3.59 7.21 -15.18
C LEU A 370 4.44 5.96 -15.44
N LEU A 371 5.75 6.12 -15.67
CA LEU A 371 6.68 5.00 -15.84
C LEU A 371 6.81 4.18 -14.55
N VAL A 372 6.90 4.85 -13.39
CA VAL A 372 6.84 4.19 -12.08
C VAL A 372 5.57 3.38 -11.93
N SER A 373 4.39 3.98 -12.18
CA SER A 373 3.12 3.29 -12.06
C SER A 373 3.01 2.11 -13.02
N GLY A 374 3.39 2.30 -14.30
CA GLY A 374 3.40 1.25 -15.31
C GLY A 374 4.31 0.08 -14.95
N GLY A 375 5.53 0.35 -14.47
CA GLY A 375 6.46 -0.70 -14.03
C GLY A 375 5.95 -1.47 -12.83
N LEU A 376 5.37 -0.78 -11.84
CA LEU A 376 4.80 -1.44 -10.66
C LEU A 376 3.53 -2.25 -10.98
N LEU A 377 2.66 -1.78 -11.89
CA LEU A 377 1.51 -2.54 -12.38
C LEU A 377 1.96 -3.76 -13.19
N GLY A 378 2.97 -3.60 -14.04
CA GLY A 378 3.53 -4.69 -14.83
C GLY A 378 4.07 -5.81 -13.94
N LEU A 379 4.81 -5.46 -12.88
CA LEU A 379 5.24 -6.41 -11.86
C LEU A 379 4.05 -7.05 -11.12
N ALA A 380 3.07 -6.26 -10.70
CA ALA A 380 1.90 -6.79 -10.00
C ALA A 380 1.08 -7.77 -10.85
N ALA A 381 1.10 -7.61 -12.18
CA ALA A 381 0.42 -8.50 -13.13
C ALA A 381 1.22 -9.76 -13.48
N HIS A 382 2.55 -9.67 -13.60
CA HIS A 382 3.39 -10.76 -14.12
C HIS A 382 4.24 -11.46 -13.04
N GLY A 383 4.33 -10.91 -11.83
CA GLY A 383 5.14 -11.47 -10.75
C GLY A 383 6.65 -11.26 -10.92
N PHE A 384 7.40 -11.81 -9.98
CA PHE A 384 8.86 -11.96 -10.06
C PHE A 384 9.22 -13.38 -10.55
N ALA A 385 8.89 -13.67 -11.80
CA ALA A 385 9.32 -14.92 -12.43
C ALA A 385 10.85 -15.00 -12.47
N PRO A 386 11.45 -16.18 -12.27
CA PRO A 386 12.90 -16.33 -12.31
C PRO A 386 13.50 -15.90 -13.65
N LEU A 387 14.65 -15.25 -13.59
CA LEU A 387 15.35 -14.69 -14.74
C LEU A 387 15.76 -15.75 -15.76
N SER A 388 16.00 -16.98 -15.30
CA SER A 388 16.33 -18.09 -16.20
C SER A 388 15.18 -18.46 -17.14
N ASP A 389 13.94 -18.02 -16.87
CA ASP A 389 12.77 -18.28 -17.72
C ASP A 389 12.67 -17.28 -18.89
N GLY A 390 13.53 -16.24 -18.90
CA GLY A 390 13.66 -15.29 -20.00
C GLY A 390 13.63 -13.83 -19.54
N ILE A 391 14.62 -13.05 -19.99
CA ILE A 391 14.79 -11.64 -19.57
C ILE A 391 13.67 -10.74 -20.10
N ALA A 392 13.24 -10.94 -21.35
CA ALA A 392 12.28 -10.06 -22.02
C ALA A 392 10.82 -10.26 -21.60
N HIS A 393 10.47 -11.46 -21.14
CA HIS A 393 9.10 -11.82 -20.71
C HIS A 393 8.97 -11.91 -19.18
N GLY A 394 10.09 -11.80 -18.45
CA GLY A 394 10.14 -11.83 -16.99
C GLY A 394 9.97 -10.44 -16.34
N PRO A 395 10.41 -10.28 -15.07
CA PRO A 395 10.22 -9.04 -14.31
C PRO A 395 11.10 -7.87 -14.78
N VAL A 396 12.17 -8.13 -15.55
CA VAL A 396 13.21 -7.14 -15.88
C VAL A 396 12.66 -5.90 -16.60
N PRO A 397 11.85 -5.99 -17.66
CA PRO A 397 11.34 -4.79 -18.35
C PRO A 397 10.56 -3.88 -17.41
N TRP A 398 9.80 -4.46 -16.48
CA TRP A 398 9.00 -3.74 -15.51
C TRP A 398 9.83 -3.09 -14.41
N VAL A 399 10.88 -3.79 -13.91
CA VAL A 399 11.88 -3.20 -13.01
C VAL A 399 12.61 -2.05 -13.68
N VAL A 400 13.04 -2.23 -14.93
CA VAL A 400 13.69 -1.19 -15.73
C VAL A 400 12.75 0.01 -15.90
N LEU A 401 11.48 -0.21 -16.22
CA LEU A 401 10.50 0.85 -16.36
C LEU A 401 10.30 1.65 -15.06
N ALA A 402 10.15 0.97 -13.93
CA ALA A 402 9.98 1.60 -12.62
C ALA A 402 11.23 2.37 -12.17
N THR A 403 12.41 1.78 -12.35
CA THR A 403 13.70 2.40 -11.99
C THR A 403 14.06 3.56 -12.91
N ALA A 404 13.81 3.46 -14.21
CA ALA A 404 13.96 4.56 -15.16
C ALA A 404 13.05 5.73 -14.79
N GLY A 405 11.79 5.47 -14.44
CA GLY A 405 10.88 6.49 -13.92
C GLY A 405 11.43 7.16 -12.65
N PHE A 406 11.97 6.40 -11.70
CA PHE A 406 12.61 6.96 -10.51
C PHE A 406 13.84 7.84 -10.84
N LEU A 407 14.72 7.39 -11.74
CA LEU A 407 15.90 8.15 -12.17
C LEU A 407 15.50 9.43 -12.91
N LEU A 408 14.46 9.37 -13.75
CA LEU A 408 13.89 10.53 -14.44
C LEU A 408 13.30 11.56 -13.47
N ALA A 409 12.85 11.17 -12.28
CA ALA A 409 12.39 12.11 -11.25
C ALA A 409 13.55 12.93 -10.62
N GLY A 410 14.79 12.49 -10.81
CA GLY A 410 16.01 13.28 -10.66
C GLY A 410 16.55 13.42 -9.23
N LYS A 411 17.86 13.15 -9.09
CA LYS A 411 18.84 14.02 -8.42
C LYS A 411 20.20 13.91 -9.12
N HIS A 412 20.88 15.03 -9.34
CA HIS A 412 22.35 15.01 -9.38
C HIS A 412 22.84 14.78 -7.94
N ILE A 413 23.76 13.83 -7.75
CA ILE A 413 24.60 13.79 -6.56
C ILE A 413 25.64 14.91 -6.78
N PRO A 414 25.67 16.00 -5.99
CA PRO A 414 26.74 16.98 -6.13
C PRO A 414 28.07 16.28 -5.83
N VAL A 415 28.93 16.19 -6.85
CA VAL A 415 30.26 15.56 -6.82
C VAL A 415 31.14 16.13 -5.70
N ALA A 416 30.88 17.37 -5.26
CA ALA A 416 31.51 17.99 -4.10
C ALA A 416 31.36 17.19 -2.79
N SER A 417 30.32 16.37 -2.64
CA SER A 417 30.08 15.52 -1.45
C SER A 417 30.83 14.17 -1.48
N LEU A 418 31.32 13.74 -2.64
CA LEU A 418 32.23 12.60 -2.80
C LEU A 418 33.67 13.02 -2.50
N GLY A 419 34.09 14.18 -3.01
CA GLY A 419 35.44 14.72 -2.73
C GLY A 419 35.71 14.89 -1.24
N THR A 420 34.79 15.53 -0.50
CA THR A 420 34.98 15.81 0.95
C THR A 420 34.92 14.58 1.84
N ARG A 421 34.10 13.56 1.52
CA ARG A 421 34.02 12.31 2.32
C ARG A 421 35.23 11.39 2.12
N TYR A 422 35.84 11.39 0.93
CA TYR A 422 37.01 10.57 0.65
C TYR A 422 38.33 11.31 0.95
N LEU A 423 38.44 12.62 0.67
CA LEU A 423 39.61 13.42 1.07
C LEU A 423 39.69 13.61 2.59
N GLY A 424 38.56 13.81 3.28
CA GLY A 424 38.54 13.92 4.75
C GLY A 424 38.97 12.63 5.46
N ARG A 425 38.70 11.46 4.87
CA ARG A 425 39.21 10.16 5.37
C ARG A 425 40.69 9.94 5.04
N ALA A 426 41.16 10.38 3.88
CA ALA A 426 42.57 10.27 3.51
C ALA A 426 43.47 11.15 4.41
N VAL A 427 43.04 12.38 4.70
CA VAL A 427 43.77 13.31 5.58
C VAL A 427 43.80 12.83 7.03
N ALA A 428 42.68 12.31 7.55
CA ALA A 428 42.62 11.77 8.92
C ALA A 428 43.47 10.49 9.11
N VAL A 429 43.70 9.72 8.04
CA VAL A 429 44.58 8.55 8.06
C VAL A 429 46.06 8.95 7.95
N SER A 430 46.38 9.99 7.16
CA SER A 430 47.76 10.50 7.08
C SER A 430 48.21 11.21 8.35
N GLU A 431 47.34 12.00 9.01
CA GLU A 431 47.68 12.65 10.29
C GLU A 431 47.89 11.64 11.42
N ARG A 432 47.08 10.56 11.48
CA ARG A 432 47.29 9.47 12.45
C ARG A 432 48.55 8.63 12.19
N ALA A 433 49.03 8.59 10.95
CA ALA A 433 50.29 7.92 10.62
C ALA A 433 51.51 8.80 10.93
N ALA A 434 51.39 10.13 10.79
CA ALA A 434 52.45 11.08 11.13
C ALA A 434 52.64 11.26 12.64
N LEU A 435 51.57 11.18 13.44
CA LEU A 435 51.63 11.25 14.91
C LEU A 435 52.13 9.95 15.59
N LYS A 436 52.41 8.89 14.81
CA LYS A 436 52.93 7.59 15.28
C LYS A 436 54.38 7.31 14.87
N ARG A 437 55.05 8.26 14.22
CA ARG A 437 56.50 8.29 14.03
C ARG A 437 57.06 9.40 14.91
#